data_AF-A0AAN8FD90-F1
#
_entry.id   AF-A0AAN8FD90-F1
#
_cell.length_a   1.000
_cell.length_b   1.000
_cell.length_c   1.000
_cell.angle_alpha   90.00
_cell.angle_beta   90.00
_cell.angle_gamma   90.00
#
_symmetry.space_group_name_H-M   'P 1'
#
loop_
_entity.id
_entity.type
_entity.pdbx_description
1 polymer ?
#
loop_
_entity_poly.entity_id
_entity_poly.type
_entity_poly.pdbx_seq_one_letter_code
_entity_poly.pdbx_strand_id
1 'polypeptide(L)'
;HCFCSPRECATQQTNWGGKLRNVDFVLFVSVLGNRCSKQTLAYAAHCALDKATKRPIAGHVNICPEAFDKMRSNEVSQWESTIKHELIHALVFSTRLFKHFLGAGRAGLVKKFHCKYLR
;
A
#
# COMPACT_ATOMS: atom_id res chain seq x y z
N HIS A 1 2.29 8.61 -4.15
CA HIS A 1 2.89 9.22 -2.95
C HIS A 1 1.77 9.94 -2.24
N CYS A 2 1.48 9.56 -0.99
CA CYS A 2 0.40 10.17 -0.23
C CYS A 2 0.89 11.53 0.29
N PHE A 3 -0.02 12.50 0.38
CA PHE A 3 0.24 13.77 1.04
C PHE A 3 -0.98 14.10 1.88
N CYS A 4 -0.76 14.58 3.09
CA CYS A 4 -1.84 15.15 3.89
C CYS A 4 -2.18 16.50 3.29
N SER A 5 -3.36 16.61 2.68
CA SER A 5 -3.89 17.91 2.25
C SER A 5 -4.47 18.62 3.47
N PRO A 6 -4.23 19.94 3.64
CA PRO A 6 -4.93 20.73 4.64
C PRO A 6 -6.41 20.95 4.27
N ARG A 7 -6.80 20.63 3.03
CA ARG A 7 -8.19 20.66 2.59
C ARG A 7 -8.91 19.41 3.07
N GLU A 8 -10.14 19.58 3.53
CA GLU A 8 -11.05 18.47 3.77
C GLU A 8 -11.19 17.64 2.48
N CYS A 9 -11.10 16.32 2.63
CA CYS A 9 -11.35 15.42 1.50
C CYS A 9 -12.80 15.62 1.07
N ALA A 10 -13.02 16.05 -0.17
CA ALA A 10 -14.36 16.11 -0.74
C ALA A 10 -14.94 14.70 -0.76
N THR A 11 -15.88 14.43 0.14
CA THR A 11 -16.60 13.16 0.22
C THR A 11 -18.08 13.44 0.19
N GLN A 12 -18.83 12.66 -0.59
CA GLN A 12 -20.30 12.66 -0.53
C GLN A 12 -20.81 11.95 0.74
N GLN A 13 -19.91 11.34 1.52
CA GLN A 13 -20.25 10.67 2.77
C GLN A 13 -20.29 11.70 3.90
N THR A 14 -21.50 12.15 4.26
CA THR A 14 -21.72 13.24 5.23
C THR A 14 -21.56 12.82 6.70
N ASN A 15 -21.46 11.52 6.99
CA ASN A 15 -21.55 10.99 8.36
C ASN A 15 -20.23 10.40 8.89
N TRP A 16 -19.12 10.55 8.15
CA TRP A 16 -17.84 9.93 8.50
C TRP A 16 -16.77 11.00 8.70
N GLY A 17 -16.60 11.39 9.96
CA GLY A 17 -15.55 12.28 10.44
C GLY A 17 -15.26 11.99 11.91
N GLY A 18 -14.03 12.25 12.35
CA GLY A 18 -13.62 12.04 13.74
C GLY A 18 -12.31 11.28 13.90
N LYS A 19 -12.03 10.84 15.13
CA LYS A 19 -10.85 10.05 15.45
C LYS A 19 -11.19 8.57 15.38
N LEU A 20 -10.45 7.82 14.56
CA LEU A 20 -10.48 6.37 14.58
C LEU A 20 -9.92 5.89 15.94
N ARG A 21 -10.62 4.94 16.56
CA ARG A 21 -10.22 4.32 17.83
C ARG A 21 -10.04 2.82 17.63
N ASN A 22 -9.07 2.22 18.32
CA ASN A 22 -8.75 0.80 18.21
C ASN A 22 -8.47 0.35 16.76
N VAL A 23 -7.66 1.14 16.04
CA VAL A 23 -7.23 0.86 14.67
C VAL A 23 -5.72 0.91 14.61
N ASP A 24 -5.09 -0.18 14.18
CA ASP A 24 -3.64 -0.28 14.03
C ASP A 24 -3.15 0.22 12.66
N PHE A 25 -4.01 0.10 11.64
CA PHE A 25 -3.68 0.47 10.27
C PHE A 25 -4.91 0.91 9.47
N VAL A 26 -4.77 1.99 8.72
CA VAL A 26 -5.80 2.48 7.78
C VAL A 26 -5.36 2.24 6.35
N LEU A 27 -6.19 1.53 5.57
CA LEU A 27 -5.94 1.29 4.16
C LEU A 27 -6.92 2.09 3.29
N PHE A 28 -6.39 2.96 2.44
CA PHE A 28 -7.17 3.63 1.40
C PHE A 28 -7.15 2.81 0.12
N VAL A 29 -8.32 2.43 -0.39
CA VAL A 29 -8.46 1.65 -1.63
C VAL A 29 -8.97 2.56 -2.73
N SER A 30 -8.37 2.45 -3.92
CA SER A 30 -8.74 3.27 -5.08
C SER A 30 -8.64 2.47 -6.37
N VAL A 31 -9.36 2.91 -7.40
CA VAL A 31 -9.34 2.33 -8.75
C VAL A 31 -9.11 3.47 -9.75
N LEU A 32 -7.85 3.91 -9.88
CA LEU A 32 -7.46 5.06 -10.70
C LEU A 32 -6.39 4.66 -11.72
N GLY A 33 -6.53 5.13 -12.96
CA GLY A 33 -5.59 4.81 -14.06
C GLY A 33 -4.36 5.70 -14.14
N ASN A 34 -4.32 6.82 -13.41
CA ASN A 34 -3.33 7.89 -13.58
C ASN A 34 -1.86 7.50 -13.29
N ARG A 35 -1.61 6.40 -12.58
CA ARG A 35 -0.26 5.87 -12.31
C ARG A 35 -0.09 4.41 -12.75
N CYS A 36 -1.00 3.92 -13.56
CA CYS A 36 -0.94 2.56 -14.08
C CYS A 36 -0.05 2.52 -15.33
N SER A 37 0.95 1.64 -15.33
CA SER A 37 1.60 1.24 -16.58
C SER A 37 0.81 0.09 -17.22
N LYS A 38 1.07 -0.21 -18.50
CA LYS A 38 0.39 -1.30 -19.23
C LYS A 38 0.52 -2.69 -18.57
N GLN A 39 1.48 -2.87 -17.66
CA GLN A 39 1.75 -4.13 -16.96
C GLN A 39 1.47 -4.06 -15.46
N THR A 40 1.05 -2.89 -14.94
CA THR A 40 0.78 -2.73 -13.51
C THR A 40 -0.65 -3.19 -13.22
N LEU A 41 -0.79 -4.25 -12.46
CA LEU A 41 -2.11 -4.76 -12.02
C LEU A 41 -2.65 -3.94 -10.83
N ALA A 42 -1.78 -3.69 -9.86
CA ALA A 42 -2.04 -2.84 -8.72
C ALA A 42 -0.71 -2.27 -8.21
N TYR A 43 -0.78 -1.25 -7.37
CA TYR A 43 0.37 -0.79 -6.60
C TYR A 43 -0.08 -0.34 -5.21
N ALA A 44 0.79 -0.49 -4.23
CA ALA A 44 0.53 0.02 -2.89
C ALA A 44 1.78 0.59 -2.21
N ALA A 45 1.55 1.52 -1.28
CA ALA A 45 2.60 2.05 -0.43
C ALA A 45 2.06 2.66 0.87
N HIS A 46 2.93 2.73 1.88
CA HIS A 46 2.64 3.45 3.12
C HIS A 46 2.47 4.95 2.87
N CYS A 47 1.58 5.55 3.65
CA CYS A 47 1.28 6.98 3.66
C CYS A 47 1.79 7.65 4.94
N ALA A 48 1.67 6.99 6.09
CA ALA A 48 2.03 7.54 7.39
C ALA A 48 2.69 6.49 8.28
N LEU A 49 3.62 6.94 9.12
CA LEU A 49 4.29 6.14 10.13
C LEU A 49 3.92 6.65 11.52
N ASP A 50 3.80 5.75 12.47
CA ASP A 50 3.74 6.09 13.88
C ASP A 50 5.01 6.82 14.32
N LYS A 51 4.87 7.87 15.12
CA LYS A 51 6.00 8.73 15.50
C LYS A 51 6.99 8.01 16.40
N ALA A 52 6.52 7.14 17.28
CA ALA A 52 7.34 6.44 18.27
C ALA A 52 7.95 5.15 17.71
N THR A 53 7.12 4.26 17.18
CA THR A 53 7.50 2.92 16.73
C THR A 53 7.99 2.86 15.29
N LYS A 54 7.75 3.92 14.49
CA LYS A 54 8.02 3.97 13.04
C LYS A 54 7.29 2.91 12.22
N ARG A 55 6.29 2.22 12.79
CA ARG A 55 5.43 1.27 12.07
C ARG A 55 4.48 2.03 11.14
N PRO A 56 4.20 1.54 9.93
CA PRO A 56 3.13 2.08 9.11
C PRO A 56 1.79 2.02 9.83
N ILE A 57 1.08 3.14 9.84
CA ILE A 57 -0.28 3.28 10.43
C ILE A 57 -1.32 3.67 9.38
N ALA A 58 -0.87 4.07 8.19
CA ALA A 58 -1.74 4.27 7.06
C ALA A 58 -1.01 3.94 5.77
N GLY A 59 -1.75 3.42 4.78
CA GLY A 59 -1.26 3.15 3.44
C GLY A 59 -2.38 3.22 2.41
N HIS A 60 -2.02 3.10 1.15
CA HIS A 60 -2.99 3.04 0.06
C HIS A 60 -2.66 1.88 -0.87
N VAL A 61 -3.70 1.32 -1.48
CA VAL A 61 -3.63 0.42 -2.61
C VAL A 61 -4.47 0.99 -3.74
N ASN A 62 -3.91 0.98 -4.95
CA ASN A 62 -4.63 1.36 -6.15
C ASN A 62 -4.66 0.17 -7.11
N ILE A 63 -5.86 -0.19 -7.53
CA ILE A 63 -6.10 -1.21 -8.54
C ILE A 63 -6.19 -0.51 -9.90
N CYS A 64 -5.50 -1.05 -10.90
CA CYS A 64 -5.50 -0.45 -12.23
C CYS A 64 -6.74 -0.85 -13.02
N PRO A 65 -7.57 0.12 -13.51
CA PRO A 65 -8.83 -0.18 -14.18
C PRO A 65 -8.67 -1.13 -15.36
N GLU A 66 -7.69 -0.87 -16.25
CA GLU A 66 -7.46 -1.72 -17.43
C GLU A 66 -7.13 -3.18 -17.10
N ALA A 67 -6.51 -3.41 -15.94
CA ALA A 67 -6.18 -4.75 -15.49
C ALA A 67 -7.40 -5.40 -14.83
N PHE A 68 -8.15 -4.64 -14.04
CA PHE A 68 -9.40 -5.08 -13.42
C PHE A 68 -10.46 -5.47 -14.45
N ASP A 69 -10.62 -4.69 -15.52
CA ASP A 69 -11.62 -4.95 -16.57
C ASP A 69 -11.28 -6.20 -17.41
N LYS A 70 -10.00 -6.57 -17.50
CA LYS A 70 -9.54 -7.77 -18.19
C LYS A 70 -9.62 -9.03 -17.34
N MET A 71 -9.98 -8.89 -16.06
CA MET A 71 -10.01 -9.97 -15.10
C MET A 71 -11.04 -11.03 -15.49
N ARG A 72 -10.59 -12.28 -15.58
CA ARG A 72 -11.47 -13.44 -15.74
C ARG A 72 -11.74 -14.11 -14.39
N SER A 73 -12.88 -14.79 -14.27
CA SER A 73 -13.28 -15.47 -13.04
C SER A 73 -12.31 -16.57 -12.59
N ASN A 74 -11.54 -17.16 -13.51
CA ASN A 74 -10.50 -18.16 -13.20
C ASN A 74 -9.17 -17.54 -12.71
N GLU A 75 -9.05 -16.21 -12.68
CA GLU A 75 -7.81 -15.51 -12.29
C GLU A 75 -7.89 -14.89 -10.88
N VAL A 76 -8.99 -15.13 -10.15
CA VAL A 76 -9.22 -14.59 -8.80
C VAL A 76 -8.05 -14.88 -7.85
N SER A 77 -7.51 -16.11 -7.85
CA SER A 77 -6.38 -16.48 -6.99
C SER A 77 -5.09 -15.73 -7.34
N GLN A 78 -4.86 -15.40 -8.61
CA GLN A 78 -3.70 -14.61 -9.02
C GLN A 78 -3.83 -13.17 -8.52
N TRP A 79 -5.02 -12.59 -8.67
CA TRP A 79 -5.33 -11.27 -8.15
C TRP A 79 -5.21 -11.18 -6.63
N GLU A 80 -5.68 -12.19 -5.91
CA GLU A 80 -5.52 -12.27 -4.46
C GLU A 80 -4.02 -12.24 -4.07
N SER A 81 -3.19 -13.00 -4.79
CA SER A 81 -1.74 -13.00 -4.60
C SER A 81 -1.12 -11.63 -4.88
N THR A 82 -1.51 -10.97 -5.98
CA THR A 82 -1.04 -9.63 -6.34
C THR A 82 -1.44 -8.60 -5.29
N ILE A 83 -2.70 -8.58 -4.85
CA ILE A 83 -3.15 -7.63 -3.83
C ILE A 83 -2.43 -7.87 -2.51
N LYS A 84 -2.24 -9.13 -2.10
CA LYS A 84 -1.42 -9.46 -0.93
C LYS A 84 0.02 -8.94 -1.07
N HIS A 85 0.66 -9.15 -2.23
CA HIS A 85 2.00 -8.65 -2.52
C HIS A 85 2.10 -7.13 -2.35
N GLU A 86 1.16 -6.40 -2.94
CA GLU A 86 1.13 -4.94 -2.84
C GLU A 86 0.84 -4.48 -1.40
N LEU A 87 -0.13 -5.08 -0.71
CA LEU A 87 -0.42 -4.73 0.69
C LEU A 87 0.80 -4.91 1.60
N ILE A 88 1.61 -5.95 1.37
CA ILE A 88 2.84 -6.17 2.12
C ILE A 88 3.84 -5.01 1.93
N HIS A 89 3.90 -4.39 0.73
CA HIS A 89 4.68 -3.18 0.50
C HIS A 89 4.17 -1.96 1.27
N ALA A 90 2.86 -1.87 1.52
CA ALA A 90 2.28 -0.82 2.35
C ALA A 90 2.52 -1.05 3.86
N LEU A 91 2.64 -2.31 4.29
CA LEU A 91 2.78 -2.66 5.71
C LEU A 91 4.22 -2.70 6.20
N VAL A 92 5.15 -3.32 5.47
CA VAL A 92 6.54 -3.51 5.96
C VAL A 92 7.56 -3.57 4.84
N PHE A 93 7.33 -4.35 3.77
CA PHE A 93 8.41 -4.68 2.82
C PHE A 93 8.62 -3.61 1.76
N SER A 94 8.98 -2.42 2.17
CA SER A 94 9.44 -1.36 1.28
C SER A 94 10.89 -1.01 1.61
N THR A 95 11.70 -0.71 0.60
CA THR A 95 13.08 -0.22 0.77
C THR A 95 13.16 0.99 1.72
N ARG A 96 12.10 1.81 1.75
CA ARG A 96 12.00 2.97 2.64
C ARG A 96 11.75 2.60 4.11
N LEU A 97 11.18 1.42 4.37
CA LEU A 97 10.79 0.94 5.69
C LEU A 97 11.83 0.01 6.33
N PHE A 98 12.70 -0.63 5.55
CA PHE A 98 13.70 -1.56 6.08
C PHE A 98 14.60 -0.95 7.15
N LYS A 99 14.94 0.34 7.05
CA LYS A 99 15.72 1.06 8.07
C LYS A 99 15.02 1.19 9.42
N HIS A 100 13.71 0.92 9.47
CA HIS A 100 12.87 0.99 10.67
C HIS A 100 12.45 -0.40 11.17
N PHE A 101 12.92 -1.48 10.52
CA PHE A 101 12.59 -2.84 10.91
C PHE A 101 13.37 -3.25 12.17
N LEU A 102 12.66 -3.58 13.24
CA LEU A 102 13.25 -4.04 14.50
C LEU A 102 13.95 -5.38 14.26
N GLY A 103 15.26 -5.44 14.55
CA GLY A 103 16.08 -6.61 14.26
C GLY A 103 16.87 -6.55 12.94
N ALA A 104 16.70 -5.49 12.14
CA ALA A 104 17.69 -5.14 11.12
C ALA A 104 18.94 -4.63 11.85
N GLY A 105 19.89 -5.53 12.14
CA GLY A 105 21.18 -5.18 12.74
C GLY A 105 21.91 -4.08 11.96
N ARG A 106 22.98 -3.50 12.56
CA ARG A 106 23.76 -2.36 12.03
C ARG A 106 23.80 -2.33 10.50
N ALA A 107 23.46 -1.17 9.95
CA ALA A 107 23.02 -0.87 8.58
C ALA A 107 23.97 -1.23 7.40
N GLY A 108 24.82 -2.25 7.52
CA GLY A 108 25.73 -2.72 6.48
C GLY A 108 25.22 -3.91 5.65
N LEU A 109 24.14 -4.58 6.05
CA LEU A 109 23.75 -5.87 5.43
C LEU A 109 22.24 -6.04 5.18
N VAL A 110 21.48 -4.96 4.96
CA VAL A 110 20.20 -5.14 4.25
C VAL A 110 20.55 -5.34 2.78
N LYS A 111 20.97 -6.56 2.43
CA LYS A 111 20.98 -7.01 1.05
C LYS A 111 19.61 -6.66 0.51
N LYS A 112 19.59 -5.84 -0.54
CA LYS A 112 18.42 -5.49 -1.32
C LYS A 112 17.65 -6.80 -1.52
N PHE A 113 16.55 -6.99 -0.79
CA PHE A 113 15.63 -8.09 -1.06
C PHE A 113 14.98 -7.73 -2.39
N HIS A 114 15.68 -8.05 -3.47
CA HIS A 114 15.05 -8.17 -4.78
C HIS A 114 14.13 -9.36 -4.64
N CYS A 115 12.84 -9.08 -4.40
CA CYS A 115 11.79 -9.99 -4.81
C CYS A 115 11.79 -9.97 -6.35
N LYS A 116 12.79 -10.61 -6.96
CA LYS A 116 12.67 -11.10 -8.33
C LYS A 116 11.77 -12.32 -8.20
N TYR A 117 10.57 -12.21 -8.73
CA TYR A 117 9.66 -13.26 -9.21
C TYR A 117 8.23 -12.90 -8.83
N LEU A 118 7.55 -12.22 -9.75
CA LEU A 118 6.24 -12.60 -10.24
C LEU A 118 6.25 -12.26 -11.73
N ARG A 119 6.63 -13.26 -12.54
CA ARG A 119 6.31 -13.30 -13.96
C ARG A 119 4.89 -13.82 -14.09
#